data_AF-A0A517MY48-F1
#
_entry.id   AF-A0A517MY48-F1
#
_cell.length_a   1.000
_cell.length_b   1.000
_cell.length_c   1.000
_cell.angle_alpha   90.00
_cell.angle_beta   90.00
_cell.angle_gamma   90.00
#
_symmetry.space_group_name_H-M   'P 1'
#
loop_
_entity.id
_entity.type
_entity.pdbx_description
1 polymer ?
#
loop_
_entity_poly.entity_id
_entity_poly.type
_entity_poly.pdbx_seq_one_letter_code
_entity_poly.pdbx_strand_id
1 'polypeptide(L)'
;MDCNAYPSLPKLCVLNARLSQQNGRVTAWVAERETNFERLRSATASDDRLAMLDAVEAILSDPRHKTHRSLLRSGDKLREALSTRLAPAAVRRRLAEAMLCECRRSLQASHGRTAA
;
A
#
# COMPACT_ATOMS: atom_id res chain seq x y z
N MET A 1 7.15 -18.27 -43.08
CA MET A 1 7.23 -16.80 -42.95
C MET A 1 8.70 -16.47 -42.73
N ASP A 2 9.32 -15.74 -43.64
CA ASP A 2 10.71 -15.30 -43.51
C ASP A 2 10.82 -14.24 -42.41
N CYS A 3 11.36 -14.62 -41.25
CA CYS A 3 11.63 -13.71 -40.14
C CYS A 3 12.72 -12.67 -40.46
N ASN A 4 13.35 -12.74 -41.64
CA ASN A 4 14.35 -11.77 -42.13
C ASN A 4 13.75 -10.43 -42.59
N ALA A 5 12.43 -10.35 -42.79
CA ALA A 5 11.78 -9.11 -43.25
C ALA A 5 11.63 -8.05 -42.13
N TYR A 6 11.71 -8.45 -40.85
CA TYR A 6 11.46 -7.55 -39.72
C TYR A 6 12.40 -7.85 -38.54
N PRO A 7 13.68 -7.42 -38.60
CA PRO A 7 14.68 -7.66 -37.56
C PRO A 7 14.35 -6.99 -36.21
N SER A 8 13.33 -6.13 -36.15
CA SER A 8 12.80 -5.51 -34.93
C SER A 8 11.79 -6.39 -34.17
N LEU A 9 11.16 -7.38 -34.82
CA LEU A 9 10.14 -8.23 -34.18
C LEU A 9 10.67 -8.97 -32.94
N PRO A 10 11.87 -9.59 -32.94
CA PRO A 10 12.40 -10.24 -31.75
C PRO A 10 12.62 -9.26 -30.59
N LYS A 11 13.08 -8.04 -30.89
CA LYS A 11 13.29 -6.98 -29.89
C LYS A 11 11.97 -6.48 -29.30
N LEU A 12 10.94 -6.35 -30.13
CA LEU A 12 9.58 -5.99 -29.69
C LEU A 12 8.95 -7.10 -28.83
N CYS A 13 9.14 -8.37 -29.17
CA CYS A 13 8.69 -9.50 -28.34
C CYS A 13 9.35 -9.48 -26.94
N VAL A 14 10.66 -9.23 -26.87
CA VAL A 14 11.39 -9.13 -25.59
C VAL A 14 10.92 -7.92 -24.78
N LEU A 15 10.71 -6.77 -25.41
CA LEU A 15 10.16 -5.58 -24.75
C LEU A 15 8.75 -5.83 -24.22
N ASN A 16 7.88 -6.47 -25.00
CA ASN A 16 6.52 -6.80 -24.60
C ASN A 16 6.52 -7.79 -23.42
N ALA A 17 7.36 -8.83 -23.45
CA ALA A 17 7.51 -9.75 -22.34
C ALA A 17 7.99 -9.04 -21.05
N ARG A 18 8.96 -8.13 -21.16
CA ARG A 18 9.43 -7.31 -20.03
C ARG A 18 8.35 -6.37 -19.49
N LEU A 19 7.60 -5.71 -20.37
CA LEU A 19 6.47 -4.85 -19.98
C LEU A 19 5.37 -5.67 -19.30
N SER A 20 5.04 -6.85 -19.80
CA SER A 20 4.05 -7.74 -19.19
C SER A 20 4.51 -8.23 -17.81
N GLN A 21 5.80 -8.54 -17.65
CA GLN A 21 6.38 -8.90 -16.35
C GLN A 21 6.37 -7.71 -15.38
N GLN A 22 6.69 -6.51 -15.85
CA GLN A 22 6.61 -5.29 -15.05
C GLN A 22 5.17 -4.98 -14.63
N ASN A 23 4.21 -5.08 -15.55
CA ASN A 23 2.79 -4.93 -15.24
C ASN A 23 2.31 -5.95 -14.21
N GLY A 24 2.68 -7.22 -14.35
CA GLY A 24 2.35 -8.26 -13.37
C GLY A 24 2.90 -7.96 -11.97
N ARG A 25 4.10 -7.37 -11.89
CA ARG A 25 4.68 -6.93 -10.61
C ARG A 25 3.97 -5.71 -10.03
N VAL A 26 3.54 -4.78 -10.87
CA VAL A 26 2.77 -3.60 -10.44
C VAL A 26 1.38 -4.01 -9.96
N THR A 27 0.67 -4.89 -10.66
CA THR A 27 -0.65 -5.36 -10.25
C THR A 27 -0.61 -6.19 -8.97
N ALA A 28 0.34 -7.12 -8.84
CA ALA A 28 0.55 -7.87 -7.60
C ALA A 28 0.85 -6.93 -6.43
N TRP A 29 1.65 -5.89 -6.68
CA TRP A 29 1.98 -4.89 -5.67
C TRP A 29 0.77 -4.02 -5.28
N VAL A 30 -0.07 -3.57 -6.22
CA VAL A 30 -1.28 -2.82 -5.90
C VAL A 30 -2.25 -3.68 -5.07
N ALA A 31 -2.42 -4.95 -5.43
CA ALA A 31 -3.25 -5.89 -4.69
C ALA A 31 -2.74 -6.13 -3.25
N GLU A 32 -1.42 -6.23 -3.05
CA GLU A 32 -0.82 -6.34 -1.71
C GLU A 32 -1.02 -5.07 -0.86
N ARG A 33 -1.08 -3.90 -1.51
CA ARG A 33 -1.29 -2.62 -0.84
C ARG A 33 -2.75 -2.43 -0.43
N GLU A 34 -3.68 -2.80 -1.31
CA GLU A 34 -5.12 -2.79 -1.02
C GLU A 34 -5.45 -3.77 0.10
N THR A 35 -4.84 -4.96 0.12
CA THR A 35 -5.08 -5.96 1.17
C THR A 35 -4.66 -5.49 2.57
N ASN A 36 -3.54 -4.77 2.74
CA ASN A 36 -3.17 -4.28 4.08
C ASN A 36 -4.06 -3.14 4.58
N PHE A 37 -4.55 -2.26 3.70
CA PHE A 37 -5.53 -1.24 4.07
C PHE A 37 -6.92 -1.81 4.35
N GLU A 38 -7.33 -2.81 3.58
CA GLU A 38 -8.56 -3.55 3.82
C GLU A 38 -8.50 -4.36 5.11
N ARG A 39 -7.35 -4.96 5.43
CA ARG A 39 -7.11 -5.60 6.73
C ARG A 39 -7.26 -4.60 7.87
N LEU A 40 -6.62 -3.42 7.79
CA LEU A 40 -6.78 -2.38 8.81
C LEU A 40 -8.24 -1.93 8.94
N ARG A 41 -8.95 -1.73 7.82
CA ARG A 41 -10.37 -1.35 7.82
C ARG A 41 -11.25 -2.43 8.46
N SER A 42 -11.02 -3.69 8.12
CA SER A 42 -11.77 -4.83 8.65
C SER A 42 -11.53 -4.99 10.14
N ALA A 43 -10.26 -4.92 10.58
CA ALA A 43 -9.88 -4.97 11.98
C ALA A 43 -10.47 -3.80 12.80
N THR A 44 -10.58 -2.62 12.18
CA THR A 44 -11.22 -1.44 12.79
C THR A 44 -12.73 -1.65 12.98
N ALA A 45 -13.39 -2.28 12.00
CA ALA A 45 -14.81 -2.59 12.04
C ALA A 45 -15.14 -3.64 13.12
N SER A 46 -14.29 -4.67 13.26
CA SER A 46 -14.41 -5.69 14.31
C SER A 46 -13.88 -5.27 15.68
N ASP A 47 -13.24 -4.10 15.81
CA ASP A 47 -12.47 -3.66 17.00
C ASP A 47 -11.43 -4.71 17.45
N ASP A 48 -10.88 -5.45 16.48
CA ASP A 48 -9.82 -6.43 16.74
C ASP A 48 -8.48 -5.71 16.89
N ARG A 49 -8.09 -5.48 18.14
CA ARG A 49 -6.87 -4.76 18.50
C ARG A 49 -5.60 -5.41 17.94
N LEU A 50 -5.54 -6.74 17.88
CA LEU A 50 -4.35 -7.46 17.41
C LEU A 50 -4.25 -7.37 15.89
N ALA A 51 -5.35 -7.63 15.19
CA ALA A 51 -5.38 -7.47 13.74
C ALA A 51 -5.12 -6.02 13.29
N MET A 52 -5.56 -5.03 14.08
CA MET A 52 -5.22 -3.62 13.85
C MET A 52 -3.72 -3.36 14.00
N LEU A 53 -3.06 -3.93 15.02
CA LEU A 53 -1.61 -3.79 15.21
C LEU A 53 -0.83 -4.41 14.05
N ASP A 54 -1.16 -5.64 13.68
CA ASP A 54 -0.49 -6.35 12.60
C ASP A 54 -0.60 -5.59 11.28
N ALA A 55 -1.79 -5.06 10.98
CA ALA A 55 -2.01 -4.25 9.78
C ALA A 55 -1.24 -2.93 9.82
N VAL A 56 -1.17 -2.27 10.98
CA VAL A 56 -0.40 -1.02 11.15
C VAL A 56 1.10 -1.27 10.97
N GLU A 57 1.65 -2.33 11.56
CA GLU A 57 3.06 -2.69 11.43
C GLU A 57 3.41 -3.06 9.99
N ALA A 58 2.55 -3.80 9.29
CA ALA A 58 2.73 -4.12 7.88
C ALA A 58 2.78 -2.84 7.02
N ILE A 59 1.90 -1.87 7.29
CA ILE A 59 1.88 -0.58 6.56
C ILE A 59 3.12 0.25 6.87
N LEU A 60 3.56 0.32 8.14
CA LEU A 60 4.73 1.11 8.54
C LEU A 60 6.06 0.49 8.09
N SER A 61 6.09 -0.84 7.93
CA SER A 61 7.28 -1.58 7.46
C SER A 61 7.49 -1.44 5.95
N ASP A 62 6.48 -1.01 5.18
CA ASP A 62 6.64 -0.79 3.74
C ASP A 62 7.62 0.38 3.50
N PRO A 63 8.76 0.13 2.82
CA PRO A 63 9.78 1.15 2.57
C PRO A 63 9.26 2.35 1.76
N ARG A 64 8.15 2.22 1.05
CA ARG A 64 7.54 3.30 0.25
C ARG A 64 6.84 4.34 1.13
N HIS A 65 6.42 3.95 2.32
CA HIS A 65 5.78 4.84 3.28
C HIS A 65 6.77 5.64 4.12
N LYS A 66 8.08 5.32 4.05
CA LYS A 66 9.16 6.01 4.78
C LYS A 66 9.25 7.51 4.48
N THR A 67 8.84 7.95 3.30
CA THR A 67 8.88 9.37 2.90
C THR A 67 7.62 10.14 3.33
N HIS A 68 6.54 9.44 3.70
CA HIS A 68 5.26 10.04 4.09
C HIS A 68 5.23 10.32 5.60
N ARG A 69 5.85 11.43 6.02
CA ARG A 69 5.93 11.84 7.44
C ARG A 69 4.58 11.96 8.16
N SER A 70 3.50 12.28 7.44
CA SER A 70 2.15 12.34 8.02
C SER A 70 1.62 10.94 8.33
N LEU A 71 1.74 10.01 7.38
CA LEU A 71 1.35 8.61 7.55
C LEU A 71 2.12 7.94 8.70
N LEU A 72 3.44 8.14 8.77
CA LEU A 72 4.26 7.58 9.86
C LEU A 72 3.80 8.11 11.22
N ARG A 73 3.57 9.43 11.34
CA ARG A 73 3.04 10.02 12.58
C ARG A 73 1.66 9.50 12.95
N SER A 74 0.78 9.30 11.97
CA SER A 74 -0.56 8.74 12.21
C SER A 74 -0.48 7.28 12.65
N GLY A 75 0.37 6.49 12.01
CA GLY A 75 0.59 5.08 12.35
C GLY A 75 1.27 4.90 13.70
N ASP A 76 2.25 5.73 14.05
CA ASP A 76 2.88 5.70 15.37
C ASP A 76 1.87 5.99 16.50
N LYS A 77 1.01 7.02 16.32
CA LYS A 77 -0.07 7.34 17.27
C LYS A 77 -1.07 6.19 17.42
N LEU A 78 -1.44 5.56 16.30
CA LEU A 78 -2.35 4.43 16.32
C LEU A 78 -1.70 3.21 16.99
N ARG A 79 -0.44 2.92 16.68
CA ARG A 79 0.33 1.85 17.33
C ARG A 79 0.43 2.08 18.83
N GLU A 80 0.74 3.31 19.27
CA GLU A 80 0.79 3.66 20.68
C GLU A 80 -0.56 3.47 21.37
N ALA A 81 -1.65 3.94 20.75
CA ALA A 81 -3.00 3.74 21.25
C ALA A 81 -3.40 2.26 21.29
N LEU A 82 -2.97 1.47 20.32
CA LEU A 82 -3.25 0.03 20.26
C LEU A 82 -2.43 -0.76 21.27
N SER A 83 -1.18 -0.39 21.53
CA SER A 83 -0.33 -0.98 22.57
C SER A 83 -0.87 -0.67 23.96
N THR A 84 -1.43 0.54 24.16
CA THR A 84 -1.98 0.98 25.43
C THR A 84 -3.33 0.31 25.71
N ARG A 85 -3.41 -0.51 26.77
CA ARG A 85 -4.64 -1.26 27.12
C ARG A 85 -5.85 -0.37 27.47
N LEU A 86 -5.59 0.89 27.80
CA LEU A 86 -6.57 1.87 28.28
C LEU A 86 -7.16 2.76 27.18
N ALA A 87 -6.68 2.69 25.94
CA ALA A 87 -7.23 3.53 24.87
C ALA A 87 -8.68 3.12 24.55
N PRO A 88 -9.67 4.03 24.61
CA PRO A 88 -11.04 3.69 24.27
C PRO A 88 -11.18 3.24 22.81
N ALA A 89 -12.08 2.30 22.53
CA ALA A 89 -12.35 1.81 21.17
C ALA A 89 -12.66 2.94 20.18
N ALA A 90 -13.43 3.94 20.60
CA ALA A 90 -13.73 5.12 19.79
C ALA A 90 -12.48 5.93 19.39
N VAL A 91 -11.48 6.00 20.28
CA VAL A 91 -10.21 6.69 20.00
C VAL A 91 -9.38 5.88 19.02
N ARG A 92 -9.30 4.56 19.20
CA ARG A 92 -8.60 3.66 18.26
C ARG A 92 -9.20 3.73 16.86
N ARG A 93 -10.53 3.69 16.74
CA ARG A 93 -11.23 3.81 15.45
C ARG A 93 -10.95 5.13 14.75
N ARG A 94 -11.04 6.26 15.48
CA ARG A 94 -10.71 7.60 14.92
C ARG A 94 -9.26 7.69 14.44
N LEU A 95 -8.31 7.11 15.17
CA LEU A 95 -6.91 7.08 14.77
C LEU A 95 -6.68 6.17 13.54
N ALA A 96 -7.38 5.04 13.46
CA ALA A 96 -7.35 4.16 12.30
C ALA A 96 -7.94 4.82 11.05
N GLU A 97 -9.07 5.52 11.18
CA GLU A 97 -9.64 6.31 10.10
C GLU A 97 -8.69 7.43 9.64
N ALA A 98 -8.06 8.13 10.58
CA ALA A 98 -7.06 9.16 10.26
C ALA A 98 -5.86 8.57 9.50
N MET A 99 -5.36 7.40 9.91
CA MET A 99 -4.28 6.70 9.20
C MET A 99 -4.73 6.26 7.80
N LEU A 100 -5.92 5.68 7.65
CA LEU A 100 -6.46 5.28 6.33
C LEU A 100 -6.62 6.47 5.37
N CYS A 101 -7.01 7.64 5.89
CA CYS A 101 -7.04 8.87 5.10
C CYS A 101 -5.64 9.29 4.62
N GLU A 102 -4.62 9.20 5.47
CA GLU A 102 -3.23 9.48 5.08
C GLU A 102 -2.67 8.43 4.10
N CYS A 103 -3.06 7.16 4.24
CA CYS A 103 -2.74 6.11 3.28
C CYS A 103 -3.28 6.44 1.87
N ARG A 104 -4.54 6.90 1.79
CA ARG A 104 -5.15 7.32 0.52
C ARG A 104 -4.45 8.52 -0.10
N ARG A 105 -4.08 9.52 0.71
CA ARG A 105 -3.30 10.69 0.24
C ARG A 105 -1.91 10.29 -0.24
N SER A 106 -1.25 9.39 0.47
CA SER A 106 0.03 8.80 0.07
C SER A 106 -0.07 8.09 -1.29
N LEU A 107 -1.12 7.29 -1.49
CA LEU A 107 -1.40 6.62 -2.75
C LEU A 107 -1.58 7.63 -3.89
N GLN A 108 -2.42 8.65 -3.70
CA GLN A 108 -2.67 9.68 -4.71
C GLN A 108 -1.40 10.46 -5.06
N ALA A 109 -0.59 10.84 -4.06
CA ALA A 109 0.68 11.53 -4.28
C ALA A 109 1.71 10.69 -5.05
N SER A 110 1.66 9.36 -4.91
CA SER A 110 2.51 8.46 -5.70
C SER A 110 2.06 8.28 -7.16
N HIS A 111 0.75 8.39 -7.45
CA HIS A 111 0.21 8.33 -8.81
C HIS A 111 0.29 9.66 -9.56
N GLY A 112 0.33 10.80 -8.85
CA GLY A 112 0.45 12.13 -9.46
C GLY A 112 1.84 12.45 -10.04
N ARG A 113 2.89 11.70 -9.67
CA ARG A 113 4.26 11.90 -10.19
C ARG A 113 4.55 11.17 -11.50
N THR A 114 3.65 10.32 -11.97
CA THR A 114 3.82 9.57 -13.23
C THR A 114 3.13 10.24 -14.43
N ALA A 115 2.58 11.46 -14.26
CA ALA A 115 1.84 12.18 -15.31
C ALA A 115 2.50 13.49 -15.77
N ALA A 116 3.79 13.69 -15.48
CA ALA A 116 4.58 14.84 -15.94
C ALA A 116 5.83 14.39 -16.69
#